data_AF-A0A977KUD4-F1
#
_entry.id   AF-A0A977KUD4-F1
#
_cell.length_a   1.000
_cell.length_b   1.000
_cell.length_c   1.000
_cell.angle_alpha   90.00
_cell.angle_beta   90.00
_cell.angle_gamma   90.00
#
_symmetry.space_group_name_H-M   'P 1'
#
loop_
_entity.id
_entity.type
_entity.pdbx_description
1 polymer ?
#
loop_
_entity_poly.entity_id
_entity_poly.type
_entity_poly.pdbx_seq_one_letter_code
_entity_poly.pdbx_strand_id
1 'polypeptide(L)' 'MTTINLSVPFESLVTAIRSLTWNEQQQLLKLLEEQMFESEEAWEDSPEIVAEIQQAREAYQAGDYQTLEEFMSNKSQG' A
#
# COMPACT_ATOMS: atom_id res chain seq x y z
N MET A 1 20.35 -2.02 -24.19
CA MET A 1 21.14 -1.70 -23.00
C MET A 1 21.55 -3.01 -22.36
N THR A 2 22.84 -3.18 -22.02
CA THR A 2 23.32 -4.37 -21.31
C THR A 2 23.07 -4.19 -19.82
N THR A 3 22.14 -4.96 -19.27
CA THR A 3 21.87 -4.97 -17.82
C THR A 3 22.92 -5.81 -17.13
N ILE A 4 23.79 -5.16 -16.34
CA ILE A 4 24.80 -5.85 -15.53
C ILE A 4 24.17 -6.13 -14.16
N ASN A 5 24.05 -7.40 -13.81
CA ASN A 5 23.52 -7.79 -12.51
C ASN A 5 24.64 -7.73 -11.47
N LEU A 6 24.63 -6.67 -10.66
CA LEU A 6 25.69 -6.35 -9.71
C LEU A 6 25.27 -6.79 -8.31
N SER A 7 26.01 -7.73 -7.73
CA SER A 7 25.84 -8.10 -6.33
C SER A 7 26.54 -7.06 -5.46
N VAL A 8 25.77 -6.11 -4.93
CA VAL A 8 26.26 -5.09 -3.99
C VAL A 8 25.82 -5.43 -2.55
N PRO A 9 26.69 -5.26 -1.54
CA PRO A 9 26.26 -5.37 -0.15
C PRO A 9 25.16 -4.35 0.15
N PHE A 10 24.16 -4.76 0.95
CA PHE A 10 23.04 -3.89 1.29
C PHE A 10 23.49 -2.56 1.93
N GLU A 11 24.47 -2.61 2.83
CA GLU A 11 25.03 -1.41 3.46
C GLU A 11 25.68 -0.44 2.46
N SER A 12 26.31 -0.97 1.40
CA SER A 12 26.87 -0.15 0.33
C SER A 12 25.78 0.53 -0.48
N LEU A 13 24.66 -0.16 -0.73
CA LEU A 13 23.47 0.43 -1.36
C LEU A 13 22.87 1.53 -0.49
N VAL A 14 22.69 1.30 0.81
CA VAL A 14 22.19 2.31 1.75
C VAL A 14 23.08 3.56 1.75
N THR A 15 24.40 3.36 1.73
CA THR A 15 25.36 4.48 1.67
C THR A 15 25.23 5.26 0.37
N ALA A 16 25.08 4.57 -0.76
CA ALA A 16 24.87 5.22 -2.06
C ALA A 16 23.56 6.02 -2.10
N ILE A 17 22.46 5.45 -1.59
CA ILE A 17 21.15 6.13 -1.50
C ILE A 17 21.25 7.40 -0.63
N ARG A 18 22.02 7.37 0.47
CA ARG A 18 22.26 8.55 1.32
C ARG A 18 23.03 9.66 0.63
N SER A 19 23.81 9.35 -0.41
CA SER A 19 24.60 10.32 -1.15
C SER A 19 23.82 11.01 -2.28
N LEU A 20 22.61 10.53 -2.60
CA LEU A 20 21.74 11.12 -3.60
C LEU A 20 21.29 12.53 -3.20
N THR A 21 21.08 13.39 -4.18
CA THR A 21 20.41 14.67 -3.98
C THR A 21 18.93 14.45 -3.62
N TRP A 22 18.29 15.47 -3.05
CA TRP A 22 16.86 15.41 -2.74
C TRP A 22 15.99 14.99 -3.94
N ASN A 23 16.27 15.55 -5.13
CA ASN A 23 15.49 15.23 -6.33
C ASN A 23 15.69 13.76 -6.77
N GLU A 24 16.91 13.24 -6.69
CA GLU A 24 17.21 11.84 -7.00
C GLU A 24 16.58 10.88 -5.97
N GLN A 25 16.55 11.26 -4.69
CA GLN A 25 15.85 10.49 -3.66
C GLN A 25 14.34 10.40 -3.93
N GLN A 26 13.72 11.50 -4.34
CA GLN A 26 12.29 11.51 -4.70
C GLN A 26 12.02 10.65 -5.94
N GLN A 27 12.90 10.67 -6.94
CA GLN A 27 12.79 9.80 -8.11
C GLN A 27 12.95 8.32 -7.75
N LEU A 28 13.91 7.99 -6.90
CA LEU A 28 14.11 6.62 -6.41
C LEU A 28 12.90 6.15 -5.60
N LEU A 29 12.36 7.00 -4.71
CA LEU A 29 11.17 6.68 -3.93
C LEU A 29 9.99 6.32 -4.85
N LYS A 30 9.72 7.14 -5.86
CA LYS A 30 8.64 6.89 -6.82
C LYS A 30 8.79 5.54 -7.52
N LEU A 31 10.01 5.20 -7.96
CA LEU A 31 10.28 3.92 -8.62
C LEU A 31 10.06 2.72 -7.68
N LEU A 32 10.46 2.85 -6.41
CA LEU A 32 10.23 1.83 -5.40
C LEU A 32 8.74 1.68 -5.09
N GLU A 33 8.00 2.77 -4.97
CA GLU A 33 6.55 2.77 -4.75
C GLU A 33 5.82 2.10 -5.92
N GLU A 34 6.15 2.43 -7.17
CA GLU A 34 5.59 1.79 -8.35
C GLU A 34 5.86 0.27 -8.34
N GLN A 35 7.09 -0.15 -8.05
CA GLN A 35 7.45 -1.57 -7.99
C GLN A 35 6.72 -2.32 -6.86
N MET A 36 6.54 -1.67 -5.70
CA MET A 36 5.82 -2.26 -4.58
C MET A 36 4.33 -2.36 -4.87
N PHE A 37 3.73 -1.34 -5.48
CA PHE A 37 2.32 -1.34 -5.87
C PHE A 37 2.00 -2.41 -6.93
N GLU A 38 2.87 -2.59 -7.94
CA GLU A 38 2.74 -3.70 -8.91
C GLU A 38 2.81 -5.07 -8.23
N SER A 39 3.50 -5.17 -7.08
CA SER A 39 3.51 -6.40 -6.28
C SER A 39 2.32 -6.56 -5.34
N GLU A 40 1.56 -5.48 -5.07
CA GLU A 40 0.30 -5.51 -4.31
C GLU A 40 -0.86 -6.11 -5.11
N GLU A 41 -0.81 -6.12 -6.46
CA GLU A 41 -1.77 -6.89 -7.27
C GLU A 41 -1.79 -8.38 -6.90
N ALA A 42 -0.66 -8.94 -6.44
CA ALA A 42 -0.60 -10.32 -5.95
C ALA A 42 -1.34 -10.53 -4.60
N TRP A 43 -1.64 -9.44 -3.88
CA TRP A 43 -2.36 -9.46 -2.60
C TRP A 43 -3.87 -9.28 -2.75
N GLU A 44 -4.37 -8.76 -3.88
CA GLU A 44 -5.81 -8.62 -4.14
C GLU A 44 -6.54 -9.97 -4.03
N ASP A 45 -5.91 -11.06 -4.49
CA ASP A 45 -6.41 -12.43 -4.39
C ASP A 45 -5.92 -13.18 -3.13
N SER A 46 -5.27 -12.48 -2.20
CA SER A 46 -4.81 -13.15 -0.97
C SER A 46 -6.00 -13.65 -0.15
N PRO A 47 -5.88 -14.82 0.52
CA PRO A 47 -6.98 -15.37 1.32
C PRO A 47 -7.50 -14.42 2.40
N GLU A 48 -6.63 -13.54 2.92
CA GLU A 48 -6.97 -12.53 3.91
C GLU A 48 -7.90 -11.45 3.33
N ILE A 49 -7.51 -10.83 2.21
CA ILE A 49 -8.31 -9.81 1.53
C ILE A 49 -9.65 -10.38 1.04
N VAL A 50 -9.64 -11.59 0.49
CA VAL A 50 -10.88 -12.28 0.07
C VAL A 50 -11.81 -12.52 1.26
N ALA A 51 -11.27 -12.91 2.42
CA ALA A 51 -12.04 -13.11 3.64
C ALA A 51 -12.63 -11.79 4.15
N GLU A 52 -11.86 -10.70 4.15
CA GLU A 52 -12.33 -9.37 4.54
C GLU A 52 -13.47 -8.86 3.65
N ILE A 53 -13.34 -9.03 2.32
CA ILE A 53 -14.40 -8.67 1.36
C ILE A 53 -15.66 -9.49 1.63
N GLN A 54 -15.53 -10.79 1.87
CA GLN A 54 -16.68 -11.65 2.14
C GLN A 54 -17.37 -11.27 3.46
N GLN A 55 -16.61 -10.97 4.51
CA GLN A 55 -17.14 -10.49 5.78
C GLN A 55 -17.88 -9.16 5.61
N ALA A 56 -17.33 -8.21 4.85
CA ALA A 56 -17.99 -6.94 4.58
C ALA A 56 -19.32 -7.12 3.81
N ARG A 57 -19.38 -8.07 2.87
CA ARG A 57 -20.62 -8.41 2.15
C ARG A 57 -21.68 -9.00 3.07
N GLU A 58 -21.28 -9.88 3.98
CA GLU A 58 -22.18 -10.48 4.97
C GLU A 58 -22.74 -9.43 5.94
N ALA A 59 -21.89 -8.54 6.45
CA ALA A 59 -22.31 -7.42 7.28
C ALA A 59 -23.32 -6.53 6.55
N TYR A 60 -23.05 -6.19 5.27
CA TYR A 60 -23.97 -5.41 4.46
C TYR A 60 -25.33 -6.10 4.28
N GLN A 61 -25.35 -7.39 3.97
CA GLN A 61 -26.59 -8.17 3.80
C GLN A 61 -27.37 -8.31 5.12
N ALA A 62 -26.67 -8.39 6.24
CA ALA A 62 -27.27 -8.45 7.58
C ALA A 62 -27.80 -7.08 8.05
N GLY A 63 -27.53 -6.00 7.33
CA GLY A 63 -27.86 -4.64 7.78
C GLY A 63 -26.93 -4.12 8.88
N ASP A 64 -25.79 -4.78 9.10
CA ASP A 64 -24.76 -4.40 10.07
C ASP A 64 -23.84 -3.33 9.47
N TYR A 65 -24.43 -2.19 9.15
CA TYR A 65 -23.72 -1.02 8.65
C TYR A 65 -24.37 0.25 9.21
N GLN A 66 -23.57 1.30 9.31
CA GLN A 66 -24.04 2.64 9.63
C GLN A 66 -23.97 3.51 8.38
N THR A 67 -25.04 4.24 8.10
CA THR A 67 -25.03 5.25 7.03
C THR A 67 -24.23 6.47 7.44
N LEU A 68 -23.75 7.23 6.45
CA LEU A 68 -23.02 8.46 6.71
C LEU A 68 -23.90 9.47 7.48
N GLU A 69 -25.18 9.53 7.15
CA GLU A 69 -26.17 10.38 7.81
C GLU A 69 -26.38 10.00 9.28
N GLU A 70 -26.49 8.71 9.59
CA GLU A 70 -26.58 8.22 10.98
C GLU A 70 -25.29 8.53 11.76
N PHE A 71 -24.14 8.38 11.13
CA PHE A 71 -22.84 8.72 11.75
C PHE A 71 -22.74 10.21 12.07
N MET A 72 -23.10 11.08 11.11
CA MET A 72 -23.10 12.54 11.31
C MET A 72 -24.12 12.97 12.37
N SER A 73 -25.28 12.33 12.41
CA SER A 73 -26.31 12.59 13.43
C SER A 73 -25.85 12.17 14.82
N ASN A 74 -25.19 11.02 14.96
CA ASN A 74 -24.64 10.55 16.23
C ASN A 74 -23.46 11.42 16.72
N LYS A 75 -22.63 11.93 15.80
CA LYS A 75 -21.51 12.83 16.13
C LYS A 75 -21.94 14.23 16.57
N SER A 76 -23.10 14.71 16.12
CA SER A 76 -23.60 16.05 16.49
C SER A 76 -24.39 16.07 17.80
N GLN A 77 -24.70 14.90 18.37
CA GLN A 77 -25.33 14.75 19.69
C GLN A 77 -24.33 14.48 20.83
N GLY A 78 -23.02 14.48 20.53
CA GLY A 78 -21.92 14.27 21.49
C GLY A 78 -21.20 15.55 21.86
#